data_AF-A0A2S2PCF4-F1
#
_entry.id   AF-A0A2S2PCF4-F1
#
_cell.length_a   1.000
_cell.length_b   1.000
_cell.length_c   1.000
_cell.angle_alpha   90.00
_cell.angle_beta   90.00
_cell.angle_gamma   90.00
#
_symmetry.space_group_name_H-M   'P 1'
#
loop_
_entity.id
_entity.type
_entity.pdbx_description
1 polymer ?
#
loop_
_entity_poly.entity_id
_entity_poly.type
_entity_poly.pdbx_seq_one_letter_code
_entity_poly.pdbx_strand_id
1 'polypeptide(L)'
;MHTMTANWIPPHERSRFVSAYLGSSIGTAVTYIMCGYLIATFGWESVFYVSGGLGLLWYICWILLVYDTPAKHPTISIRERTYIENCLGKTIQTRSKPLPIPWKSLLLSKVLLINLVTQTGGIWGLFTLAAQAPSYFNFILGLNIKQTGLWSGMPHLVRWAFSFGFSMICDRLVKSKRMSLTNVRKMATCFCNILQGLFIWGICYSGCNSMVAVVMLFSATAVNGAISSGALAAVVDIAPNYAGVIQGIIGTVSTSSGFISPIIVGYLTLNQQTLSQWCKVFHLSGAICVGTGLIYVFFGTSAIQKWNTYDDSVSNEKELKLIVKKPNSSYTLDT
;
A
#
# COMPACT_ATOMS: atom_id res chain seq x y z
N MET A 1 -14.22 -1.55 -1.57
CA MET A 1 -13.74 -0.27 -0.99
C MET A 1 -13.49 0.79 -2.05
N HIS A 2 -12.50 0.68 -2.94
CA HIS A 2 -12.22 1.72 -3.96
C HIS A 2 -13.43 2.09 -4.85
N THR A 3 -14.24 1.11 -5.25
CA THR A 3 -15.48 1.31 -6.03
C THR A 3 -16.55 2.06 -5.23
N MET A 4 -16.67 1.76 -3.94
CA MET A 4 -17.61 2.44 -3.04
C MET A 4 -17.17 3.89 -2.80
N THR A 5 -15.87 4.12 -2.59
CA THR A 5 -15.30 5.47 -2.51
C THR A 5 -15.61 6.30 -3.75
N ALA A 6 -15.60 5.68 -4.94
CA ALA A 6 -15.92 6.37 -6.18
C ALA A 6 -17.38 6.85 -6.24
N ASN A 7 -18.31 6.12 -5.62
CA ASN A 7 -19.75 6.42 -5.58
C ASN A 7 -20.19 7.28 -4.38
N TRP A 8 -19.36 7.35 -3.33
CA TRP A 8 -19.72 8.02 -2.08
C TRP A 8 -18.92 9.29 -1.82
N ILE A 9 -17.70 9.41 -2.34
CA ILE A 9 -16.78 10.49 -1.98
C ILE A 9 -16.57 11.44 -3.17
N PRO A 10 -16.92 12.73 -3.01
CA PRO A 10 -16.65 13.77 -4.00
C PRO A 10 -15.16 13.81 -4.38
N PRO A 11 -14.80 14.06 -5.66
CA PRO A 11 -13.42 13.99 -6.13
C PRO A 11 -12.41 14.82 -5.32
N HIS A 12 -12.82 15.98 -4.82
CA HIS A 12 -11.96 16.89 -4.06
C HIS A 12 -11.70 16.43 -2.62
N GLU A 13 -12.48 15.48 -2.10
CA GLU A 13 -12.33 14.92 -0.74
C GLU A 13 -11.73 13.51 -0.73
N ARG A 14 -11.54 12.90 -1.91
CA ARG A 14 -11.05 11.52 -2.04
C ARG A 14 -9.70 11.29 -1.37
N SER A 15 -8.79 12.24 -1.44
CA SER A 15 -7.47 12.14 -0.78
C SER A 15 -7.60 12.04 0.74
N ARG A 16 -8.53 12.80 1.34
CA ARG A 16 -8.82 12.75 2.78
C ARG A 16 -9.44 11.42 3.18
N PHE A 17 -10.37 10.89 2.39
CA PHE A 17 -10.94 9.57 2.66
C PHE A 17 -9.90 8.44 2.52
N VAL A 18 -9.05 8.49 1.50
CA VAL A 18 -7.99 7.48 1.31
C VAL A 18 -6.99 7.47 2.46
N SER A 19 -6.75 8.61 3.12
CA SER A 19 -5.93 8.64 4.34
C SER A 19 -6.48 7.76 5.48
N ALA A 20 -7.79 7.48 5.50
CA ALA A 20 -8.39 6.54 6.46
C ALA A 20 -7.93 5.08 6.24
N TYR A 21 -7.44 4.72 5.04
CA TYR A 21 -6.90 3.37 4.79
C TYR A 21 -5.61 3.07 5.59
N LEU A 22 -4.94 4.11 6.10
CA LEU A 22 -3.83 3.95 7.05
C LEU A 22 -4.29 3.38 8.40
N GLY A 23 -5.61 3.27 8.65
CA GLY A 23 -6.20 2.57 9.78
C GLY A 23 -5.77 1.10 9.90
N SER A 24 -5.31 0.48 8.80
CA SER A 24 -4.65 -0.84 8.82
C SER A 24 -3.50 -0.92 9.84
N SER A 25 -2.68 0.13 9.95
CA SER A 25 -1.56 0.21 10.91
C SER A 25 -2.03 0.22 12.36
N ILE A 26 -3.13 0.95 12.62
CA ILE A 26 -3.74 1.03 13.95
C ILE A 26 -4.34 -0.33 14.30
N GLY A 27 -5.06 -0.95 13.35
CA GLY A 27 -5.59 -2.30 13.50
C GLY A 27 -4.50 -3.30 13.85
N THR A 28 -3.38 -3.31 13.12
CA THR A 28 -2.22 -4.16 13.44
C THR A 28 -1.72 -3.94 14.86
N ALA A 29 -1.54 -2.68 15.29
CA ALA A 29 -1.07 -2.39 16.64
C ALA A 29 -2.02 -2.88 17.74
N VAL A 30 -3.32 -2.59 17.58
CA VAL A 30 -4.36 -3.03 18.53
C VAL A 30 -4.41 -4.55 18.59
N THR A 31 -4.34 -5.22 17.44
CA THR A 31 -4.34 -6.69 17.36
C THR A 31 -3.14 -7.29 18.07
N TYR A 32 -1.91 -6.79 17.87
CA TYR A 32 -0.74 -7.32 18.60
C TYR A 32 -0.88 -7.20 20.12
N ILE A 33 -1.37 -6.06 20.61
CA ILE A 33 -1.59 -5.83 22.05
C ILE A 33 -2.68 -6.77 22.58
N MET A 34 -3.80 -6.87 21.86
CA MET A 34 -4.92 -7.74 22.20
C MET A 34 -4.49 -9.21 22.23
N CYS A 35 -3.80 -9.69 21.19
CA CYS A 35 -3.30 -11.06 21.12
C CYS A 35 -2.32 -11.36 22.26
N GLY A 36 -1.36 -10.48 22.53
CA GLY A 36 -0.40 -10.68 23.63
C GLY A 36 -1.06 -10.76 25.01
N TYR A 37 -2.12 -9.99 25.24
CA TYR A 37 -2.90 -10.06 26.48
C TYR A 37 -3.71 -11.36 26.58
N LEU A 38 -4.46 -11.68 25.52
CA LEU A 38 -5.33 -12.86 25.46
C LEU A 38 -4.55 -14.17 25.63
N ILE A 39 -3.41 -14.30 24.95
CA ILE A 39 -2.54 -15.49 25.08
C ILE A 39 -2.06 -15.66 26.52
N ALA A 40 -1.71 -14.55 27.20
CA ALA A 40 -1.19 -14.59 28.56
C ALA A 40 -2.25 -14.93 29.62
N THR A 41 -3.53 -14.63 29.38
CA THR A 41 -4.61 -14.83 30.38
C THR A 41 -5.52 -16.01 30.10
N PHE A 42 -5.81 -16.29 28.83
CA PHE A 42 -6.85 -17.25 28.41
C PHE A 42 -6.35 -18.32 27.44
N GLY A 43 -5.04 -18.38 27.15
CA GLY A 43 -4.47 -19.30 26.18
C GLY A 43 -4.55 -18.79 24.74
N TRP A 44 -3.90 -19.49 23.82
CA TRP A 44 -3.72 -19.06 22.43
C TRP A 44 -5.00 -19.20 21.60
N GLU A 45 -5.87 -20.12 21.97
CA GLU A 45 -7.16 -20.40 21.35
C GLU A 45 -8.10 -19.18 21.44
N SER A 46 -8.02 -18.45 22.55
CA SER A 46 -8.83 -17.26 22.83
C SER A 46 -8.69 -16.17 21.75
N VAL A 47 -7.52 -16.08 21.11
CA VAL A 47 -7.25 -15.13 20.02
C VAL A 47 -8.18 -15.37 18.82
N PHE A 48 -8.47 -16.63 18.50
CA PHE A 48 -9.34 -16.98 17.38
C PHE A 48 -10.81 -16.69 17.69
N TYR A 49 -11.25 -16.99 18.91
CA TYR A 49 -12.62 -16.71 19.34
C TYR A 49 -12.90 -15.20 19.38
N VAL A 50 -11.99 -14.41 19.95
CA VAL A 50 -12.18 -12.94 20.06
C VAL A 50 -12.05 -12.26 18.70
N SER A 51 -11.03 -12.60 17.91
CA SER A 51 -10.84 -11.98 16.59
C SER A 51 -11.95 -12.37 15.60
N GLY A 52 -12.40 -13.63 15.62
CA GLY A 52 -13.56 -14.10 14.88
C GLY A 52 -14.86 -13.42 15.30
N GLY A 53 -15.09 -13.29 16.61
CA GLY A 53 -16.26 -12.60 17.16
C GLY A 53 -16.32 -11.12 16.78
N LEU A 54 -15.19 -10.40 16.89
CA LEU A 54 -15.07 -9.01 16.43
C LEU A 54 -15.30 -8.88 14.92
N GLY A 55 -14.80 -9.84 14.13
CA GLY A 55 -15.04 -9.88 12.68
C GLY A 55 -16.52 -10.08 12.33
N LEU A 56 -17.20 -10.99 13.04
CA LEU A 56 -18.64 -11.22 12.88
C LEU A 56 -19.46 -9.99 13.27
N LEU A 57 -19.14 -9.38 14.42
CA LEU A 57 -19.77 -8.14 14.86
C LEU A 57 -19.60 -7.03 13.83
N TRP A 58 -18.37 -6.84 13.32
CA TRP A 58 -18.09 -5.87 12.27
C TRP A 58 -18.88 -6.16 10.99
N TYR A 59 -19.01 -7.42 10.59
CA TYR A 59 -19.81 -7.82 9.43
C TYR A 59 -21.30 -7.50 9.60
N ILE A 60 -21.86 -7.74 10.78
CA ILE A 60 -23.25 -7.36 11.11
C ILE A 60 -23.40 -5.84 11.01
N CYS A 61 -22.51 -5.07 11.64
CA CYS A 61 -22.51 -3.61 11.52
C CYS A 61 -22.38 -3.16 10.06
N TRP A 62 -21.55 -3.83 9.26
CA TRP A 62 -21.35 -3.50 7.85
C TRP A 62 -22.64 -3.67 7.04
N ILE A 63 -23.37 -4.77 7.20
CA ILE A 63 -24.65 -5.00 6.51
C ILE A 63 -25.69 -3.97 6.93
N LEU A 64 -25.73 -3.59 8.21
CA LEU A 64 -26.72 -2.65 8.73
C LEU A 64 -26.45 -1.19 8.36
N LEU A 65 -25.19 -0.80 8.20
CA LEU A 65 -24.78 0.60 8.07
C LEU A 65 -24.27 0.99 6.67
N VAL A 66 -23.82 0.05 5.85
CA VAL A 66 -23.15 0.36 4.58
C VAL A 66 -24.00 -0.01 3.38
N TYR A 67 -24.21 0.96 2.49
CA TYR A 67 -25.01 0.82 1.26
C TYR A 67 -24.18 1.14 0.01
N ASP A 68 -24.47 0.49 -1.11
CA ASP A 68 -23.66 0.62 -2.34
C ASP A 68 -23.67 2.03 -2.95
N THR A 69 -24.79 2.75 -2.84
CA THR A 69 -24.96 4.09 -3.40
C THR A 69 -25.70 5.00 -2.41
N PRO A 70 -25.41 6.32 -2.45
CA PRO A 70 -26.15 7.32 -1.66
C PRO A 70 -27.67 7.24 -1.88
N ALA A 71 -28.12 6.90 -3.10
CA ALA A 71 -29.53 6.79 -3.45
C ALA A 71 -30.29 5.67 -2.72
N LYS A 72 -29.59 4.60 -2.31
CA LYS A 72 -30.18 3.47 -1.57
C LYS A 72 -30.13 3.66 -0.05
N HIS A 73 -29.44 4.70 0.44
CA HIS A 73 -29.23 4.90 1.86
C HIS A 73 -30.47 5.51 2.53
N PRO A 74 -31.06 4.87 3.55
CA PRO A 74 -32.37 5.27 4.09
C PRO A 74 -32.33 6.57 4.91
N THR A 75 -31.20 6.88 5.56
CA THR A 75 -31.08 8.01 6.51
C THR A 75 -30.21 9.15 5.99
N ILE A 76 -29.85 9.17 4.70
CA ILE A 76 -29.02 10.24 4.15
C ILE A 76 -29.84 11.52 4.02
N SER A 77 -29.25 12.66 4.39
CA SER A 77 -29.91 13.95 4.18
C SER A 77 -30.02 14.27 2.69
N ILE A 78 -31.14 14.88 2.29
CA ILE A 78 -31.37 15.27 0.88
C ILE A 78 -30.28 16.23 0.41
N ARG A 79 -29.83 17.17 1.27
CA ARG A 79 -28.73 18.11 0.96
C ARG A 79 -27.43 17.37 0.63
N GLU A 80 -27.04 16.41 1.45
CA GLU A 80 -25.81 15.62 1.26
C GLU A 80 -25.92 14.75 0.01
N ARG A 81 -27.06 14.09 -0.19
CA ARG A 81 -27.30 13.26 -1.38
C ARG A 81 -27.18 14.09 -2.66
N THR A 82 -27.86 15.22 -2.75
CA THR A 82 -27.80 16.11 -3.91
C THR A 82 -26.40 16.68 -4.12
N TYR A 83 -25.67 16.99 -3.04
CA TYR A 83 -24.29 17.42 -3.12
C TYR A 83 -23.39 16.34 -3.75
N ILE A 84 -23.44 15.11 -3.23
CA ILE A 84 -22.67 13.97 -3.73
C ILE A 84 -23.04 13.69 -5.20
N GLU A 85 -24.33 13.58 -5.52
CA GLU A 85 -24.83 13.30 -6.87
C GLU A 85 -24.42 14.40 -7.87
N ASN A 86 -24.45 15.69 -7.47
CA ASN A 86 -24.01 16.79 -8.35
C ASN A 86 -22.50 16.80 -8.58
N CYS A 87 -21.70 16.52 -7.55
CA CYS A 87 -20.25 16.40 -7.66
C CYS A 87 -19.86 15.18 -8.52
N LEU A 88 -20.57 14.07 -8.36
CA LEU A 88 -20.35 12.85 -9.12
C LEU A 88 -20.86 12.96 -10.55
N GLY A 89 -22.05 13.55 -10.79
CA GLY A 89 -22.63 13.74 -12.12
C GLY A 89 -21.73 14.56 -13.04
N LYS A 90 -21.04 15.58 -12.51
CA LYS A 90 -19.99 16.33 -13.23
C LYS A 90 -18.74 15.50 -13.58
N THR A 91 -18.52 14.38 -12.88
CA THR A 91 -17.34 13.51 -13.04
C THR A 91 -17.66 12.22 -13.83
N ILE A 92 -18.89 11.70 -13.70
CA ILE A 92 -19.41 10.49 -14.35
C ILE A 92 -19.85 10.77 -15.80
N GLN A 93 -20.10 12.03 -16.17
CA GLN A 93 -20.28 12.42 -17.58
C GLN A 93 -19.04 12.23 -18.47
N THR A 94 -17.89 11.78 -17.93
CA THR A 94 -16.69 11.44 -18.71
C THR A 94 -16.36 9.95 -18.62
N ARG A 95 -17.01 9.19 -19.52
CA ARG A 95 -16.61 7.90 -20.15
C ARG A 95 -17.62 6.77 -19.95
N SER A 96 -18.50 6.64 -20.95
CA SER A 96 -19.44 5.52 -21.15
C SER A 96 -18.75 4.17 -21.42
N LYS A 97 -17.42 4.10 -21.59
CA LYS A 97 -16.68 2.85 -21.85
C LYS A 97 -15.37 2.82 -21.07
N PRO A 98 -14.99 1.67 -20.45
CA PRO A 98 -13.65 1.51 -19.90
C PRO A 98 -12.63 1.63 -21.03
N LEU A 99 -11.62 2.49 -20.85
CA LEU A 99 -10.56 2.62 -21.83
C LEU A 99 -9.89 1.26 -22.03
N PRO A 100 -9.66 0.81 -23.28
CA PRO A 100 -8.90 -0.41 -23.51
C PRO A 100 -7.50 -0.23 -22.91
N ILE A 101 -7.09 -1.19 -22.09
CA ILE A 101 -5.83 -1.14 -21.35
C ILE A 101 -4.69 -1.49 -22.32
N PRO A 102 -3.68 -0.62 -22.50
CA PRO A 102 -2.54 -0.91 -23.35
C PRO A 102 -1.55 -1.86 -22.64
N TRP A 103 -1.94 -3.14 -22.47
CA TRP A 103 -1.24 -4.14 -21.67
C TRP A 103 0.26 -4.24 -21.94
N LYS A 104 0.66 -4.31 -23.23
CA LYS A 104 2.07 -4.42 -23.62
C LYS A 104 2.86 -3.18 -23.19
N SER A 105 2.37 -1.99 -23.54
CA SER A 105 3.04 -0.71 -23.21
C SER A 105 3.08 -0.46 -21.70
N LEU A 106 2.05 -0.90 -20.97
CA LEU A 106 1.95 -0.77 -19.53
C LEU A 106 2.94 -1.70 -18.82
N LEU A 107 2.91 -3.00 -19.13
CA LEU A 107 3.76 -4.01 -18.47
C LEU A 107 5.25 -3.85 -18.79
N LEU A 108 5.61 -3.42 -20.00
CA LEU A 108 7.00 -3.12 -20.36
C LEU A 108 7.46 -1.72 -19.93
N SER A 109 6.61 -0.91 -19.29
CA SER A 109 7.00 0.44 -18.90
C SER A 109 8.08 0.38 -17.82
N LYS A 110 9.25 0.97 -18.11
CA LYS A 110 10.34 1.14 -17.14
C LYS A 110 9.85 1.73 -15.82
N VAL A 111 8.94 2.71 -15.89
CA VAL A 111 8.41 3.40 -14.71
C VAL A 111 7.56 2.46 -13.84
N LEU A 112 6.77 1.57 -14.47
CA LEU A 112 6.01 0.56 -13.76
C LEU A 112 6.94 -0.45 -13.07
N LEU A 113 7.92 -0.98 -13.81
CA LEU A 113 8.86 -1.97 -13.28
C LEU A 113 9.66 -1.43 -12.10
N ILE A 114 10.11 -0.16 -12.18
CA ILE A 114 10.80 0.49 -11.07
C ILE A 114 9.87 0.59 -9.85
N ASN A 115 8.64 1.08 -10.02
CA ASN A 115 7.69 1.15 -8.89
C ASN A 115 7.37 -0.24 -8.31
N LEU A 116 7.25 -1.26 -9.14
CA LEU A 116 7.01 -2.64 -8.73
C LEU A 116 8.16 -3.17 -7.86
N VAL A 117 9.40 -3.01 -8.30
CA VAL A 117 10.60 -3.44 -7.56
C VAL A 117 10.71 -2.67 -6.23
N THR A 118 10.50 -1.36 -6.27
CA THR A 118 10.59 -0.48 -5.10
C THR A 118 9.53 -0.75 -4.04
N GLN A 119 8.26 -0.97 -4.43
CA GLN A 119 7.22 -1.33 -3.48
C GLN A 119 7.44 -2.73 -2.92
N THR A 120 7.94 -3.66 -3.75
CA THR A 120 8.25 -5.03 -3.32
C THR A 120 9.38 -5.06 -2.28
N GLY A 121 10.41 -4.21 -2.42
CA GLY A 121 11.46 -4.12 -1.41
C GLY A 121 10.99 -3.50 -0.09
N GLY A 122 10.15 -2.45 -0.15
CA GLY A 122 9.62 -1.82 1.07
C GLY A 122 8.64 -2.68 1.83
N ILE A 123 7.77 -3.41 1.12
CA ILE A 123 6.86 -4.37 1.75
C ILE A 123 7.64 -5.58 2.31
N TRP A 124 8.73 -6.00 1.65
CA TRP A 124 9.60 -7.07 2.15
C TRP A 124 10.15 -6.70 3.53
N GLY A 125 10.77 -5.52 3.66
CA GLY A 125 11.28 -5.04 4.94
C GLY A 125 10.20 -4.94 6.01
N LEU A 126 9.03 -4.40 5.67
CA LEU A 126 7.90 -4.29 6.59
C LEU A 126 7.39 -5.66 7.06
N PHE A 127 7.20 -6.60 6.14
CA PHE A 127 6.68 -7.94 6.45
C PHE A 127 7.70 -8.80 7.18
N THR A 128 8.99 -8.73 6.84
CA THR A 128 10.03 -9.40 7.63
C THR A 128 9.99 -8.89 9.07
N LEU A 129 9.98 -7.57 9.28
CA LEU A 129 9.95 -7.01 10.63
C LEU A 129 8.66 -7.38 11.37
N ALA A 130 7.50 -7.25 10.74
CA ALA A 130 6.22 -7.57 11.39
C ALA A 130 6.09 -9.07 11.75
N ALA A 131 6.48 -9.97 10.84
CA ALA A 131 6.40 -11.41 11.06
C ALA A 131 7.40 -11.90 12.11
N GLN A 132 8.61 -11.31 12.14
CA GLN A 132 9.71 -11.79 12.96
C GLN A 132 9.91 -11.02 14.25
N ALA A 133 9.33 -9.83 14.41
CA ALA A 133 9.44 -9.04 15.65
C ALA A 133 9.02 -9.82 16.90
N PRO A 134 7.89 -10.58 16.92
CA PRO A 134 7.52 -11.35 18.11
C PRO A 134 8.56 -12.41 18.47
N SER A 135 9.05 -13.16 17.47
CA SER A 135 10.07 -14.19 17.65
C SER A 135 11.40 -13.59 18.12
N TYR A 136 11.82 -12.48 17.53
CA TYR A 136 13.05 -11.78 17.94
C TYR A 136 12.95 -11.27 19.39
N PHE A 137 11.84 -10.64 19.76
CA PHE A 137 11.61 -10.15 21.11
C PHE A 137 11.51 -11.27 22.15
N ASN A 138 10.91 -12.40 21.79
CA ASN A 138 10.83 -13.53 22.71
C ASN A 138 12.16 -14.29 22.84
N PHE A 139 12.77 -14.73 21.73
CA PHE A 139 13.95 -15.59 21.75
C PHE A 139 15.26 -14.84 21.99
N ILE A 140 15.41 -13.60 21.50
CA ILE A 140 16.65 -12.83 21.63
C ILE A 140 16.60 -11.87 22.82
N LEU A 141 15.48 -11.16 23.00
CA LEU A 141 15.34 -10.21 24.12
C LEU A 141 14.76 -10.85 25.40
N GLY A 142 14.30 -12.09 25.34
CA GLY A 142 13.75 -12.80 26.51
C GLY A 142 12.43 -12.20 27.03
N LEU A 143 11.70 -11.45 26.21
CA LEU A 143 10.48 -10.76 26.65
C LEU A 143 9.32 -11.75 26.83
N ASN A 144 8.55 -11.54 27.90
CA ASN A 144 7.33 -12.27 28.18
C ASN A 144 6.27 -12.00 27.10
N ILE A 145 5.37 -12.95 26.83
CA ILE A 145 4.37 -12.89 25.75
C ILE A 145 3.55 -11.58 25.76
N LYS A 146 3.12 -11.12 26.95
CA LYS A 146 2.39 -9.85 27.10
C LYS A 146 3.22 -8.63 26.67
N GLN A 147 4.50 -8.60 27.05
CA GLN A 147 5.43 -7.54 26.65
C GLN A 147 5.75 -7.64 25.16
N THR A 148 6.00 -8.84 24.64
CA THR A 148 6.24 -9.11 23.22
C THR A 148 5.08 -8.61 22.36
N GLY A 149 3.82 -8.82 22.77
CA GLY A 149 2.65 -8.27 22.08
C GLY A 149 2.64 -6.74 22.07
N LEU A 150 2.92 -6.10 23.21
CA LEU A 150 3.00 -4.64 23.31
C LEU A 150 4.11 -4.05 22.42
N TRP A 151 5.33 -4.58 22.57
CA TRP A 151 6.51 -4.11 21.83
C TRP A 151 6.46 -4.41 20.33
N SER A 152 5.75 -5.46 19.91
CA SER A 152 5.51 -5.74 18.47
C SER A 152 4.43 -4.84 17.87
N GLY A 153 3.43 -4.41 18.66
CA GLY A 153 2.37 -3.53 18.19
C GLY A 153 2.77 -2.06 18.08
N MET A 154 3.54 -1.54 19.03
CA MET A 154 3.93 -0.12 19.11
C MET A 154 4.61 0.45 17.84
N PRO A 155 5.54 -0.25 17.15
CA PRO A 155 6.15 0.24 15.92
C PRO A 155 5.14 0.65 14.84
N HIS A 156 4.00 -0.04 14.77
CA HIS A 156 2.95 0.26 13.79
C HIS A 156 2.16 1.53 14.12
N LEU A 157 2.01 1.87 15.41
CA LEU A 157 1.45 3.18 15.81
C LEU A 157 2.40 4.32 15.47
N VAL A 158 3.70 4.12 15.73
CA VAL A 158 4.73 5.11 15.38
C VAL A 158 4.78 5.30 13.86
N ARG A 159 4.68 4.21 13.08
CA ARG A 159 4.57 4.26 11.61
C ARG A 159 3.37 5.07 11.14
N TRP A 160 2.21 4.90 11.77
CA TRP A 160 1.01 5.67 11.45
C TRP A 160 1.21 7.17 11.72
N ALA A 161 1.69 7.52 12.91
CA ALA A 161 1.95 8.91 13.28
C ALA A 161 3.01 9.56 12.37
N PHE A 162 4.10 8.83 12.09
CA PHE A 162 5.15 9.27 11.18
C PHE A 162 4.62 9.49 9.77
N SER A 163 3.82 8.57 9.23
CA SER A 163 3.21 8.69 7.90
C SER A 163 2.39 9.98 7.77
N PHE A 164 1.59 10.32 8.79
CA PHE A 164 0.78 11.55 8.78
C PHE A 164 1.66 12.81 8.81
N GLY A 165 2.60 12.86 9.76
CA GLY A 165 3.56 13.96 9.90
C GLY A 165 4.39 14.20 8.63
N PHE A 166 4.95 13.12 8.10
CA PHE A 166 5.78 13.15 6.90
C PHE A 166 4.99 13.56 5.66
N SER A 167 3.74 13.10 5.51
CA SER A 167 2.89 13.48 4.39
C SER A 167 2.56 14.98 4.40
N MET A 168 2.29 15.56 5.58
CA MET A 168 2.10 17.02 5.70
C MET A 168 3.35 17.81 5.29
N ILE A 169 4.55 17.30 5.58
CA ILE A 169 5.81 17.93 5.16
C ILE A 169 5.96 17.84 3.63
N CYS A 170 5.73 16.66 3.05
CA CYS A 170 5.76 16.46 1.59
C CYS A 170 4.77 17.39 0.87
N ASP A 171 3.54 17.50 1.37
CA ASP A 171 2.52 18.39 0.79
C ASP A 171 2.94 19.86 0.85
N ARG A 172 3.54 20.30 1.95
CA ARG A 172 4.09 21.66 2.07
C ARG A 172 5.24 21.90 1.10
N LEU A 173 6.13 20.92 0.89
CA LEU A 173 7.23 21.03 -0.07
C LEU A 173 6.74 21.14 -1.51
N VAL A 174 5.71 20.37 -1.88
CA VAL A 174 5.08 20.46 -3.21
C VAL A 174 4.36 21.80 -3.37
N LYS A 175 3.54 22.22 -2.40
CA LYS A 175 2.76 23.48 -2.46
C LYS A 175 3.65 24.72 -2.48
N SER A 176 4.72 24.72 -1.70
CA SER A 176 5.70 25.83 -1.68
C SER A 176 6.62 25.86 -2.90
N LYS A 177 6.49 24.90 -3.83
CA LYS A 177 7.33 24.74 -5.03
C LYS A 177 8.84 24.68 -4.74
N ARG A 178 9.23 24.33 -3.50
CA ARG A 178 10.64 24.17 -3.10
C ARG A 178 11.28 22.93 -3.72
N MET A 179 10.47 21.92 -4.06
CA MET A 179 10.91 20.70 -4.70
C MET A 179 9.90 20.29 -5.79
N SER A 180 10.40 19.70 -6.88
CA SER A 180 9.53 19.10 -7.89
C SER A 180 8.82 17.87 -7.33
N LEU A 181 7.66 17.52 -7.90
CA LEU A 181 6.87 16.35 -7.47
C LEU A 181 7.71 15.07 -7.47
N THR A 182 8.46 14.83 -8.55
CA THR A 182 9.37 13.68 -8.66
C THR A 182 10.42 13.65 -7.55
N ASN A 183 11.01 14.80 -7.20
CA ASN A 183 12.03 14.86 -6.15
C ASN A 183 11.42 14.62 -4.77
N VAL A 184 10.19 15.07 -4.51
CA VAL A 184 9.46 14.75 -3.27
C VAL A 184 9.16 13.26 -3.19
N ARG A 185 8.73 12.62 -4.28
CA ARG A 185 8.51 11.16 -4.31
C ARG A 185 9.80 10.38 -4.11
N LYS A 186 10.91 10.80 -4.75
CA LYS A 186 12.24 10.20 -4.55
C LYS A 186 12.71 10.33 -3.11
N MET A 187 12.54 11.50 -2.50
CA MET A 187 12.88 11.71 -1.09
C MET A 187 12.05 10.80 -0.18
N ALA A 188 10.72 10.77 -0.36
CA ALA A 188 9.85 9.90 0.43
C ALA A 188 10.20 8.41 0.29
N THR A 189 10.51 7.95 -0.94
CA THR A 189 10.97 6.58 -1.17
C THR A 189 12.35 6.31 -0.57
N CYS A 190 13.26 7.28 -0.55
CA CYS A 190 14.55 7.18 0.13
C CYS A 190 14.36 6.90 1.63
N PHE A 191 13.47 7.65 2.30
CA PHE A 191 13.12 7.39 3.70
C PHE A 191 12.46 6.02 3.89
N CYS A 192 11.52 5.66 3.03
CA CYS A 192 10.79 4.41 3.15
C CYS A 192 11.68 3.18 2.96
N ASN A 193 12.63 3.20 2.02
CA ASN A 193 13.37 2.00 1.62
C ASN A 193 14.83 2.04 2.06
N ILE A 194 15.56 3.10 1.72
CA ILE A 194 17.00 3.20 2.03
C ILE A 194 17.17 3.37 3.53
N LEU A 195 16.52 4.37 4.13
CA LEU A 195 16.64 4.61 5.57
C LEU A 195 16.07 3.46 6.40
N GLN A 196 14.97 2.84 5.96
CA GLN A 196 14.47 1.60 6.57
C GLN A 196 15.53 0.49 6.55
N GLY A 197 16.16 0.24 5.39
CA GLY A 197 17.18 -0.80 5.25
C GLY A 197 18.43 -0.53 6.10
N LEU A 198 18.85 0.73 6.22
CA LEU A 198 19.94 1.13 7.11
C LEU A 198 19.61 0.85 8.59
N PHE A 199 18.38 1.16 9.03
CA PHE A 199 17.95 0.82 10.38
C PHE A 199 17.85 -0.69 10.60
N ILE A 200 17.40 -1.46 9.60
CA ILE A 200 17.39 -2.94 9.66
C ILE A 200 18.82 -3.47 9.86
N TRP A 201 19.82 -2.96 9.13
CA TRP A 201 21.21 -3.33 9.38
C TRP A 201 21.67 -2.93 10.79
N GLY A 202 21.24 -1.77 11.28
CA GLY A 202 21.48 -1.32 12.66
C GLY A 202 21.03 -2.32 13.74
N ILE A 203 19.99 -3.11 13.50
CA ILE A 203 19.53 -4.17 14.43
C ILE A 203 20.57 -5.28 14.58
N CYS A 204 21.32 -5.60 13.53
CA CYS A 204 22.40 -6.59 13.64
C CYS A 204 23.58 -6.03 14.44
N TYR A 205 23.92 -4.76 14.24
CA TYR A 205 25.05 -4.11 14.90
C TYR A 205 24.78 -3.70 16.36
N SER A 206 23.54 -3.78 16.85
CA SER A 206 23.22 -3.47 18.25
C SER A 206 23.80 -4.49 19.24
N GLY A 207 24.25 -5.65 18.78
CA GLY A 207 24.86 -6.69 19.61
C GLY A 207 23.94 -7.09 20.77
N CYS A 208 24.48 -7.13 21.99
CA CYS A 208 23.74 -7.48 23.20
C CYS A 208 22.88 -6.35 23.79
N ASN A 209 22.90 -5.14 23.21
CA ASN A 209 22.11 -4.03 23.73
C ASN A 209 20.66 -4.09 23.19
N SER A 210 19.80 -4.71 23.99
CA SER A 210 18.36 -4.87 23.72
C SER A 210 17.64 -3.56 23.41
N MET A 211 17.99 -2.46 24.09
CA MET A 211 17.32 -1.17 23.90
C MET A 211 17.63 -0.59 22.51
N VAL A 212 18.89 -0.65 22.08
CA VAL A 212 19.31 -0.15 20.76
C VAL A 212 18.64 -0.97 19.66
N ALA A 213 18.55 -2.30 19.80
CA ALA A 213 17.85 -3.16 18.85
C ALA A 213 16.37 -2.76 18.69
N VAL A 214 15.67 -2.51 19.81
CA VAL A 214 14.27 -2.08 19.83
C VAL A 214 14.12 -0.71 19.15
N VAL A 215 14.97 0.26 19.48
CA VAL A 215 14.93 1.61 18.88
C VAL A 215 15.17 1.55 17.37
N MET A 216 16.11 0.72 16.91
CA MET A 216 16.39 0.52 15.48
C MET A 216 15.20 -0.14 14.76
N LEU A 217 14.58 -1.16 15.35
CA LEU A 217 13.39 -1.82 14.80
C LEU A 217 12.19 -0.87 14.72
N PHE A 218 11.97 -0.08 15.77
CA PHE A 218 10.93 0.95 15.82
C PHE A 218 11.16 2.00 14.73
N SER A 219 12.39 2.48 14.61
CA SER A 219 12.76 3.48 13.61
C SER A 219 12.61 2.93 12.20
N ALA A 220 13.04 1.70 11.93
CA ALA A 220 12.86 1.03 10.64
C ALA A 220 11.39 0.92 10.24
N THR A 221 10.54 0.50 11.17
CA THR A 221 9.09 0.38 10.93
C THR A 221 8.44 1.74 10.77
N ALA A 222 8.88 2.75 11.53
CA ALA A 222 8.34 4.10 11.49
C ALA A 222 8.57 4.77 10.13
N VAL A 223 9.82 4.77 9.65
CA VAL A 223 10.20 5.46 8.40
C VAL A 223 9.57 4.83 7.16
N ASN A 224 9.21 3.54 7.21
CA ASN A 224 8.40 2.88 6.18
C ASN A 224 7.04 3.59 5.96
N GLY A 225 6.52 4.32 6.96
CA GLY A 225 5.32 5.16 6.83
C GLY A 225 5.40 6.20 5.70
N ALA A 226 6.60 6.60 5.29
CA ALA A 226 6.82 7.49 4.14
C ALA A 226 6.33 6.92 2.80
N ILE A 227 6.06 5.60 2.71
CA ILE A 227 5.56 4.95 1.49
C ILE A 227 4.31 5.62 0.90
N SER A 228 3.43 6.11 1.80
CA SER A 228 2.18 6.82 1.49
C SER A 228 2.42 8.06 0.63
N SER A 229 3.52 8.77 0.87
CA SER A 229 3.91 9.99 0.14
C SER A 229 4.98 9.74 -0.94
N GLY A 230 5.49 8.51 -1.06
CA GLY A 230 6.53 8.10 -2.01
C GLY A 230 5.98 7.26 -3.14
N ALA A 231 6.41 6.00 -3.20
CA ALA A 231 6.10 5.08 -4.29
C ALA A 231 4.59 4.83 -4.49
N LEU A 232 3.78 4.82 -3.41
CA LEU A 232 2.33 4.62 -3.51
C LEU A 232 1.66 5.81 -4.22
N ALA A 233 1.98 7.04 -3.80
CA ALA A 233 1.46 8.25 -4.43
C ALA A 233 1.98 8.42 -5.86
N ALA A 234 3.24 8.03 -6.11
CA ALA A 234 3.82 8.13 -7.44
C ALA A 234 3.04 7.34 -8.50
N VAL A 235 2.51 6.16 -8.18
CA VAL A 235 1.68 5.38 -9.13
C VAL A 235 0.46 6.16 -9.61
N VAL A 236 -0.19 6.88 -8.68
CA VAL A 236 -1.32 7.75 -9.01
C VAL A 236 -0.88 8.93 -9.87
N ASP A 237 0.28 9.52 -9.57
CA ASP A 237 0.86 10.64 -10.34
C ASP A 237 1.25 10.23 -11.77
N ILE A 238 1.78 9.01 -11.96
CA ILE A 238 2.28 8.46 -13.23
C ILE A 238 1.12 8.15 -14.20
N ALA A 239 0.06 7.52 -13.71
CA ALA A 239 -1.04 7.06 -14.55
C ALA A 239 -2.39 7.08 -13.83
N PRO A 240 -3.00 8.27 -13.63
CA PRO A 240 -4.28 8.41 -12.94
C PRO A 240 -5.41 7.52 -13.49
N ASN A 241 -5.46 7.32 -14.81
CA ASN A 241 -6.53 6.54 -15.46
C ASN A 241 -6.41 5.03 -15.18
N TYR A 242 -5.20 4.55 -14.92
CA TYR A 242 -4.89 3.13 -14.75
C TYR A 242 -4.33 2.80 -13.36
N ALA A 243 -4.32 3.77 -12.44
CA ALA A 243 -3.69 3.66 -11.13
C ALA A 243 -4.19 2.44 -10.32
N GLY A 244 -5.49 2.15 -10.38
CA GLY A 244 -6.07 0.98 -9.71
C GLY A 244 -5.56 -0.36 -10.26
N VAL A 245 -5.49 -0.50 -11.58
CA VAL A 245 -4.97 -1.72 -12.24
C VAL A 245 -3.48 -1.90 -11.93
N ILE A 246 -2.70 -0.81 -12.05
CA ILE A 246 -1.27 -0.79 -11.76
C ILE A 246 -1.01 -1.18 -10.30
N GLN A 247 -1.72 -0.54 -9.36
CA GLN A 247 -1.55 -0.83 -7.94
C GLN A 247 -2.01 -2.26 -7.60
N GLY A 248 -2.99 -2.80 -8.31
CA GLY A 248 -3.37 -4.22 -8.20
C GLY A 248 -2.23 -5.16 -8.61
N ILE A 249 -1.61 -4.92 -9.78
CA ILE A 249 -0.48 -5.74 -10.27
C ILE A 249 0.71 -5.64 -9.29
N ILE A 250 1.09 -4.42 -8.91
CA ILE A 250 2.17 -4.20 -7.95
C ILE A 250 1.84 -4.87 -6.62
N GLY A 251 0.62 -4.68 -6.11
CA GLY A 251 0.14 -5.25 -4.86
C GLY A 251 0.22 -6.78 -4.84
N THR A 252 -0.16 -7.46 -5.93
CA THR A 252 -0.06 -8.93 -6.04
C THR A 252 1.39 -9.39 -5.93
N VAL A 253 2.31 -8.77 -6.67
CA VAL A 253 3.74 -9.14 -6.64
C VAL A 253 4.36 -8.79 -5.29
N SER A 254 4.08 -7.60 -4.77
CA SER A 254 4.57 -7.13 -3.47
C SER A 254 4.07 -8.03 -2.33
N THR A 255 2.81 -8.45 -2.33
CA THR A 255 2.25 -9.32 -1.27
C THR A 255 2.90 -10.70 -1.24
N SER A 256 3.45 -11.18 -2.37
CA SER A 256 4.16 -12.46 -2.41
C SER A 256 5.36 -12.52 -1.45
N SER A 257 6.00 -11.37 -1.18
CA SER A 257 7.05 -11.26 -0.16
C SER A 257 6.60 -11.74 1.22
N GLY A 258 5.30 -11.67 1.54
CA GLY A 258 4.74 -12.03 2.84
C GLY A 258 4.83 -13.52 3.16
N PHE A 259 4.84 -14.38 2.16
CA PHE A 259 5.08 -15.82 2.36
C PHE A 259 6.51 -16.23 2.02
N ILE A 260 7.17 -15.54 1.06
CA ILE A 260 8.57 -15.84 0.70
C ILE A 260 9.51 -15.47 1.86
N SER A 261 9.32 -14.32 2.50
CA SER A 261 10.18 -13.85 3.59
C SER A 261 10.23 -14.85 4.75
N PRO A 262 9.10 -15.30 5.35
CA PRO A 262 9.12 -16.30 6.42
C PRO A 262 9.79 -17.63 6.02
N ILE A 263 9.63 -18.10 4.78
CA ILE A 263 10.30 -19.33 4.30
C ILE A 263 11.82 -19.16 4.33
N ILE A 264 12.33 -18.05 3.81
CA ILE A 264 13.77 -17.77 3.83
C ILE A 264 14.28 -17.63 5.26
N VAL A 265 13.55 -16.94 6.13
CA VAL A 265 13.91 -16.81 7.55
C VAL A 265 13.94 -18.18 8.23
N GLY A 266 12.95 -19.03 7.98
CA GLY A 266 12.89 -20.38 8.51
C GLY A 266 14.10 -21.22 8.09
N TYR A 267 14.52 -21.12 6.83
CA TYR A 267 15.73 -21.81 6.35
C TYR A 267 17.01 -21.25 6.99
N LEU A 268 17.13 -19.93 7.11
CA LEU A 268 18.32 -19.28 7.68
C LEU A 268 18.45 -19.48 9.20
N THR A 269 17.33 -19.69 9.90
CA THR A 269 17.29 -19.86 11.37
C THR A 269 17.07 -21.32 11.78
N LEU A 270 17.06 -22.25 10.82
CA LEU A 270 16.84 -23.68 11.07
C LEU A 270 17.90 -24.19 12.06
N ASN A 271 17.45 -24.84 13.14
CA ASN A 271 18.25 -25.48 14.20
C ASN A 271 18.93 -24.55 15.24
N GLN A 272 19.19 -23.27 14.97
CA GLN A 272 19.86 -22.37 15.93
C GLN A 272 19.40 -20.91 15.84
N GLN A 273 18.60 -20.47 16.83
CA GLN A 273 18.12 -19.09 16.98
C GLN A 273 19.21 -18.17 17.59
N THR A 274 20.37 -18.08 16.95
CA THR A 274 21.49 -17.24 17.42
C THR A 274 21.48 -15.86 16.76
N LEU A 275 22.07 -14.88 17.44
CA LEU A 275 22.21 -13.50 16.94
C LEU A 275 22.90 -13.45 15.57
N SER A 276 23.88 -14.34 15.31
CA SER A 276 24.57 -14.43 14.02
C SER A 276 23.66 -14.84 12.86
N GLN A 277 22.72 -15.77 13.07
CA GLN A 277 21.77 -16.16 12.03
C GLN A 277 20.72 -15.06 11.77
N TRP A 278 20.22 -14.42 12.84
CA TRP A 278 19.35 -13.26 12.72
C TRP A 278 20.02 -12.09 11.99
N CYS A 279 21.31 -11.88 12.23
CA CYS A 279 22.11 -10.92 11.49
C CYS A 279 22.11 -11.18 9.97
N LYS A 280 22.13 -12.44 9.51
CA LYS A 280 22.02 -12.76 8.08
C LYS A 280 20.65 -12.39 7.51
N VAL A 281 19.58 -12.65 8.27
CA VAL A 281 18.21 -12.25 7.91
C VAL A 281 18.11 -10.73 7.75
N PHE A 282 18.61 -9.97 8.72
CA PHE A 282 18.59 -8.51 8.66
C PHE A 282 19.50 -7.96 7.55
N HIS A 283 20.66 -8.57 7.30
CA HIS A 283 21.52 -8.19 6.19
C HIS A 283 20.81 -8.36 4.84
N LEU A 284 20.15 -9.49 4.62
CA LEU A 284 19.38 -9.77 3.40
C LEU A 284 18.23 -8.76 3.24
N SER A 285 17.40 -8.59 4.26
CA SER A 285 16.27 -7.66 4.18
C SER A 285 16.71 -6.22 4.00
N GLY A 286 17.77 -5.79 4.69
CA GLY A 286 18.37 -4.47 4.51
C GLY A 286 18.93 -4.26 3.11
N ALA A 287 19.62 -5.26 2.54
CA ALA A 287 20.14 -5.19 1.17
C ALA A 287 19.04 -5.07 0.12
N ILE A 288 17.94 -5.82 0.28
CA ILE A 288 16.76 -5.71 -0.58
C ILE A 288 16.13 -4.31 -0.48
N CYS A 289 15.93 -3.79 0.73
CA CYS A 289 15.35 -2.46 0.94
C CYS A 289 16.22 -1.35 0.34
N VAL A 290 17.53 -1.36 0.64
CA VAL A 290 18.48 -0.35 0.12
C VAL A 290 18.59 -0.45 -1.40
N GLY A 291 18.77 -1.65 -1.96
CA GLY A 291 18.94 -1.85 -3.40
C GLY A 291 17.72 -1.38 -4.20
N THR A 292 16.52 -1.76 -3.78
CA THR A 292 15.27 -1.34 -4.43
C THR A 292 14.97 0.15 -4.26
N GLY A 293 15.40 0.74 -3.13
CA GLY A 293 15.36 2.18 -2.90
C GLY A 293 16.30 2.97 -3.80
N LEU A 294 17.55 2.51 -3.97
CA LEU A 294 18.54 3.15 -4.85
C LEU A 294 18.06 3.15 -6.31
N ILE A 295 17.49 2.03 -6.78
CA ILE A 295 16.90 1.94 -8.13
C ILE A 295 15.85 3.04 -8.34
N TYR A 296 14.99 3.31 -7.35
CA TYR A 296 13.99 4.36 -7.43
C TYR A 296 14.60 5.77 -7.40
N VAL A 297 15.58 6.01 -6.53
CA VAL A 297 16.20 7.33 -6.41
C VAL A 297 16.88 7.74 -7.71
N PHE A 298 17.57 6.80 -8.38
CA PHE A 298 18.22 7.08 -9.65
C PHE A 298 17.23 7.14 -10.82
N PHE A 299 16.36 6.14 -10.98
CA PHE A 299 15.57 5.97 -12.20
C PHE A 299 14.08 6.29 -12.08
N GLY A 300 13.58 6.49 -10.86
CA GLY A 300 12.17 6.78 -10.60
C GLY A 300 11.74 8.13 -11.17
N THR A 301 10.50 8.21 -11.62
CA THR A 301 9.87 9.45 -12.10
C THR A 301 8.40 9.46 -11.69
N SER A 302 7.85 10.66 -11.47
CA SER A 302 6.43 10.88 -11.18
C SER A 302 5.75 11.71 -12.28
N ALA A 303 6.35 11.74 -13.47
CA ALA A 303 5.76 12.37 -14.64
C ALA A 303 4.70 11.45 -15.28
N ILE A 304 3.62 12.06 -15.77
CA ILE A 304 2.54 11.37 -16.46
C ILE A 304 3.10 10.64 -17.69
N GLN A 305 2.73 9.36 -17.85
CA GLN A 305 3.23 8.53 -18.94
C GLN A 305 2.39 8.69 -20.21
N LYS A 306 3.03 8.53 -21.38
CA LYS A 306 2.36 8.69 -22.69
C LYS A 306 1.17 7.75 -22.88
N TRP A 307 1.25 6.54 -22.34
CA TRP A 307 0.18 5.54 -22.41
C TRP A 307 -0.98 5.81 -21.44
N ASN A 308 -0.91 6.85 -20.60
CA ASN A 308 -2.03 7.27 -19.74
C ASN A 308 -3.09 8.07 -20.53
N THR A 309 -2.71 8.72 -21.63
CA THR A 309 -3.65 9.48 -22.46
C THR A 309 -4.27 8.55 -23.51
N TYR A 310 -5.59 8.53 -23.58
CA TYR A 310 -6.31 7.90 -24.68
C TYR A 310 -6.62 8.97 -25.72
N ASP A 311 -6.03 8.83 -26.90
CA ASP A 311 -6.24 9.76 -28.01
C ASP A 311 -7.50 9.32 -28.76
N ASP A 312 -8.63 9.98 -28.49
CA ASP A 312 -9.91 9.69 -29.14
C ASP A 312 -9.82 9.81 -30.68
N SER A 313 -8.87 10.61 -31.17
CA SER A 313 -8.57 10.81 -32.59
C SER A 313 -8.16 9.51 -33.32
N VAL A 314 -7.30 8.69 -32.70
CA VAL A 314 -6.76 7.46 -33.30
C VAL A 314 -7.78 6.31 -33.25
N SER A 315 -8.65 6.30 -32.24
CA SER A 315 -9.77 5.36 -32.13
C SER A 315 -10.80 5.59 -33.23
N ASN A 316 -11.24 6.84 -33.39
CA ASN A 316 -12.22 7.21 -34.41
C ASN A 316 -11.68 6.93 -35.81
N GLU A 317 -10.39 7.16 -36.07
CA GLU A 317 -9.80 6.87 -37.38
C GLU A 317 -9.71 5.35 -37.67
N LYS A 318 -9.46 4.53 -36.65
CA LYS A 318 -9.46 3.06 -36.77
C LYS A 318 -10.87 2.50 -36.91
N GLU A 319 -11.84 3.02 -36.16
CA GLU A 319 -13.26 2.67 -36.30
C GLU A 319 -13.81 3.10 -37.67
N LEU A 320 -13.47 4.31 -38.15
CA LEU A 320 -13.77 4.77 -39.51
C LEU A 320 -13.16 3.85 -40.58
N LYS A 321 -11.89 3.45 -40.42
CA LYS A 321 -11.25 2.48 -41.35
C LYS A 321 -11.90 1.10 -41.31
N LEU A 322 -12.48 0.68 -40.19
CA LEU A 322 -13.22 -0.58 -40.05
C LEU A 322 -14.62 -0.49 -40.69
N ILE A 323 -15.28 0.66 -40.58
CA ILE A 323 -16.58 0.93 -41.23
C ILE A 323 -16.40 0.99 -42.76
N VAL A 324 -15.37 1.68 -43.25
CA VAL A 324 -15.05 1.77 -44.69
C VAL A 324 -14.64 0.41 -45.28
N LYS A 325 -14.12 -0.51 -44.47
CA LYS A 325 -13.75 -1.87 -44.90
C LYS A 325 -14.91 -2.87 -44.98
N LYS A 326 -16.10 -2.56 -44.47
CA LYS A 326 -17.30 -3.33 -44.78
C LYS A 326 -17.91 -2.76 -46.07
N PRO A 327 -17.76 -3.41 -47.23
CA PRO A 327 -18.54 -3.00 -48.39
C PRO A 327 -20.01 -3.27 -48.06
N ASN A 328 -20.89 -2.36 -48.49
CA ASN A 328 -22.33 -2.59 -48.55
C ASN A 328 -22.59 -3.97 -49.15
N SER A 329 -23.02 -4.94 -48.34
CA SER A 329 -23.69 -6.12 -48.87
C SER A 329 -24.99 -5.63 -49.48
N SER A 330 -24.96 -5.52 -50.80
CA SER A 330 -26.07 -5.31 -51.72
C SER A 330 -27.38 -5.88 -51.19
N TYR A 331 -28.33 -4.98 -50.88
CA TYR A 331 -29.74 -5.31 -50.94
C TYR A 331 -30.10 -5.41 -52.42
N THR A 332 -30.11 -6.61 -52.98
CA THR A 332 -30.84 -6.90 -54.22
C THR A 332 -32.32 -6.93 -53.87
N LEU A 333 -33.04 -5.92 -54.34
CA LEU A 333 -34.50 -5.93 -54.45
C LEU A 333 -34.85 -6.88 -55.59
N ASP A 334 -35.29 -8.09 -55.27
CA ASP A 334 -35.98 -8.94 -56.25
C ASP A 334 -37.44 -8.49 -56.30
N THR A 335 -37.81 -8.00 -57.48
CA THR A 335 -39.16 -7.63 -57.95
C THR A 335 -40.10 -8.80 -58.06
#